data_AF-A0A1Y1UMK7-F1
#
_entry.id   AF-A0A1Y1UMK7-F1
#
_cell.length_a   1.000
_cell.length_b   1.000
_cell.length_c   1.000
_cell.angle_alpha   90.00
_cell.angle_beta   90.00
_cell.angle_gamma   90.00
#
_symmetry.space_group_name_H-M   'P 1'
#
loop_
_entity.id
_entity.type
_entity.pdbx_description
1 polymer ?
#
loop_
_entity_poly.entity_id
_entity_poly.type
_entity_poly.pdbx_seq_one_letter_code
_entity_poly.pdbx_strand_id
1 'polypeptide(L)'
;MATLSPAERSYIISGLSSSTPTRLDGRSLHSPRAITISYGDAPQANGSARVCVEGGTEIIAGIRLEVGDVVPRTSDINGTGNGKGKGRATGGEGWQTQVEVDVTPQAYPQLSQQALSLLSAQYESLLSDHFVPSIPPLPILPPTKYFIPHLQLTIISASSGSIPSTLFIAARAAFSDLKIPKTKRIGWEGATKGHNGDRETDDGGMDMEESDLSGIKAAVRGGRKGPGGKSGRARVGGDEWDLDPSGDGLEVLQEREKLPVLIILNLIPSSNAFFLDATLAEEAACSDRLHLCFANFNAETICGMRMEGESGIPTGRIKPLIVEGQRIAKQLMQSLNEQIPTGASGITAAAHR
;
A
#
# COMPACT_ATOMS: atom_id res chain seq x y z
N MET A 1 7.25 -25.41 -3.14
CA MET A 1 8.70 -25.15 -2.98
C MET A 1 9.47 -26.20 -3.74
N ALA A 2 10.63 -25.87 -4.31
CA ALA A 2 11.45 -26.85 -5.03
C ALA A 2 11.88 -27.98 -4.08
N THR A 3 11.65 -29.23 -4.47
CA THR A 3 12.11 -30.39 -3.72
C THR A 3 13.54 -30.70 -4.12
N LEU A 4 14.49 -30.51 -3.21
CA LEU A 4 15.90 -30.82 -3.46
C LEU A 4 16.29 -32.15 -2.82
N SER A 5 17.10 -32.93 -3.52
CA SER A 5 17.76 -34.09 -2.93
C SER A 5 18.79 -33.66 -1.86
N PRO A 6 19.12 -34.53 -0.89
CA PRO A 6 20.15 -34.23 0.11
C PRO A 6 21.52 -33.88 -0.52
N ALA A 7 21.85 -34.53 -1.64
CA ALA A 7 23.09 -34.28 -2.38
C ALA A 7 23.10 -32.89 -3.03
N GLU A 8 22.01 -32.50 -3.70
CA GLU A 8 21.88 -31.16 -4.29
C GLU A 8 21.91 -30.06 -3.22
N ARG A 9 21.19 -30.27 -2.11
CA ARG A 9 21.22 -29.32 -0.98
C ARG A 9 22.64 -29.18 -0.43
N SER A 10 23.34 -30.29 -0.21
CA SER A 10 24.72 -30.27 0.27
C SER A 10 25.66 -29.60 -0.73
N TYR A 11 25.48 -29.83 -2.03
CA TYR A 11 26.25 -29.20 -3.10
C TYR A 11 26.08 -27.68 -3.10
N ILE A 12 24.83 -27.18 -3.03
CA ILE A 12 24.53 -25.74 -2.99
C ILE A 12 25.15 -25.10 -1.74
N ILE A 13 24.94 -25.68 -0.56
CA ILE A 13 25.47 -25.14 0.69
C ILE A 13 27.01 -25.14 0.68
N SER A 14 27.63 -26.21 0.17
CA SER A 14 29.10 -26.31 0.09
C SER A 14 29.68 -25.29 -0.90
N GLY A 15 29.01 -25.07 -2.04
CA GLY A 15 29.39 -24.06 -3.03
C GLY A 15 29.30 -22.64 -2.49
N LEU A 16 28.25 -22.34 -1.72
CA LEU A 16 28.06 -21.02 -1.09
C LEU A 16 29.01 -20.78 0.10
N SER A 17 29.39 -21.82 0.83
CA SER A 17 30.29 -21.72 2.01
C SER A 17 31.78 -21.87 1.69
N SER A 18 32.13 -22.19 0.44
CA SER A 18 33.51 -22.28 -0.04
C SER A 18 34.27 -20.95 0.12
N SER A 19 35.61 -21.02 0.21
CA SER A 19 36.49 -19.84 0.28
C SER A 19 36.33 -18.90 -0.91
N THR A 20 36.00 -19.46 -2.08
CA THR A 20 35.53 -18.73 -3.26
C THR A 20 34.09 -19.16 -3.54
N PRO A 21 33.08 -18.43 -3.03
CA PRO A 21 31.69 -18.81 -3.19
C PRO A 21 31.28 -18.85 -4.66
N THR A 22 30.66 -19.96 -5.08
CA THR A 22 30.16 -20.13 -6.45
C THR A 22 28.67 -20.38 -6.42
N ARG A 23 27.89 -19.53 -7.09
CA ARG A 23 26.47 -19.73 -7.33
C ARG A 23 26.25 -20.53 -8.61
N LEU A 24 25.12 -21.23 -8.69
CA LEU A 24 24.75 -22.04 -9.86
C LEU A 24 24.60 -21.20 -11.14
N ASP A 25 24.23 -19.94 -10.99
CA ASP A 25 24.06 -18.98 -12.08
C ASP A 25 25.32 -18.13 -12.36
N GLY A 26 26.41 -18.37 -11.65
CA GLY A 26 27.68 -17.65 -11.82
C GLY A 26 27.72 -16.23 -11.24
N ARG A 27 26.65 -15.77 -10.57
CA ARG A 27 26.63 -14.44 -9.93
C ARG A 27 27.45 -14.42 -8.65
N SER A 28 27.86 -13.23 -8.23
CA SER A 28 28.41 -13.02 -6.89
C SER A 28 27.31 -13.09 -5.82
N LEU A 29 27.69 -13.28 -4.55
CA LEU A 29 26.72 -13.39 -3.44
C LEU A 29 25.86 -12.13 -3.27
N HIS A 30 26.38 -10.96 -3.60
CA HIS A 30 25.71 -9.67 -3.38
C HIS A 30 25.20 -9.02 -4.67
N SER A 31 25.22 -9.74 -5.80
CA SER A 31 24.72 -9.22 -7.08
C SER A 31 23.27 -9.66 -7.32
N PRO A 32 22.27 -8.78 -7.21
CA PRO A 32 20.89 -9.09 -7.60
C PRO A 32 20.78 -9.22 -9.13
N ARG A 33 19.70 -9.86 -9.59
CA ARG A 33 19.28 -9.90 -11.00
C ARG A 33 18.76 -8.55 -11.47
N ALA A 34 18.75 -8.35 -12.79
CA ALA A 34 18.13 -7.16 -13.36
C ALA A 34 16.61 -7.17 -13.11
N ILE A 35 16.08 -6.01 -12.74
CA ILE A 35 14.66 -5.79 -12.47
C ILE A 35 14.14 -4.82 -13.53
N THR A 36 13.10 -5.22 -14.24
CA THR A 36 12.40 -4.37 -15.22
C THR A 36 11.02 -4.02 -14.69
N ILE A 37 10.68 -2.73 -14.71
CA ILE A 37 9.37 -2.23 -14.28
C ILE A 37 8.67 -1.62 -15.50
N SER A 38 7.47 -2.11 -15.81
CA SER A 38 6.53 -1.48 -16.74
C SER A 38 5.42 -0.81 -15.95
N TYR A 39 5.03 0.41 -16.34
CA TYR A 39 3.97 1.18 -15.69
C TYR A 39 2.77 1.30 -16.63
N GLY A 40 1.56 1.38 -16.05
CA GLY A 40 0.35 1.60 -16.85
C GLY A 40 -0.23 0.35 -17.53
N ASP A 41 0.22 -0.85 -17.16
CA ASP A 41 -0.25 -2.13 -17.72
C ASP A 41 -1.75 -2.40 -17.42
N ALA A 42 -2.32 -1.78 -16.37
CA ALA A 42 -3.74 -1.87 -16.03
C ALA A 42 -4.42 -0.50 -16.15
N PRO A 43 -4.99 -0.15 -17.33
CA PRO A 43 -5.53 1.21 -17.57
C PRO A 43 -6.77 1.55 -16.75
N GLN A 44 -7.44 0.55 -16.16
CA GLN A 44 -8.59 0.72 -15.28
C GLN A 44 -8.18 1.04 -13.83
N ALA A 45 -6.90 0.84 -13.47
CA ALA A 45 -6.38 1.11 -12.14
C ALA A 45 -5.90 2.57 -12.03
N ASN A 46 -6.01 3.14 -10.83
CA ASN A 46 -5.48 4.47 -10.52
C ASN A 46 -3.94 4.49 -10.57
N GLY A 47 -3.30 3.38 -10.20
CA GLY A 47 -1.87 3.17 -10.38
C GLY A 47 -1.61 1.70 -10.70
N SER A 48 -0.69 1.42 -11.62
CA SER A 48 -0.36 0.05 -11.98
C SER A 48 1.10 -0.13 -12.36
N ALA A 49 1.62 -1.31 -12.06
CA ALA A 49 2.96 -1.68 -12.45
C ALA A 49 3.06 -3.20 -12.67
N ARG A 50 3.90 -3.59 -13.62
CA ARG A 50 4.35 -4.97 -13.83
C ARG A 50 5.84 -5.04 -13.59
N VAL A 51 6.24 -5.92 -12.69
CA VAL A 51 7.64 -6.11 -12.30
C VAL A 51 8.09 -7.48 -12.77
N CYS A 52 9.14 -7.48 -13.58
CA CYS A 52 9.79 -8.69 -14.08
C CYS A 52 11.23 -8.74 -13.54
N VAL A 53 11.55 -9.81 -12.83
CA VAL A 53 12.92 -10.12 -12.42
C VAL A 53 13.48 -11.12 -13.43
N GLU A 54 14.72 -10.89 -13.86
CA GLU A 54 15.43 -11.82 -14.74
C GLU A 54 15.37 -13.26 -14.20
N GLY A 55 15.24 -14.24 -15.08
CA GLY A 55 15.00 -15.63 -14.67
C GLY A 55 13.52 -15.97 -14.44
N GLY A 56 12.60 -15.02 -14.60
CA GLY A 56 11.19 -15.31 -14.84
C GLY A 56 10.24 -15.14 -13.65
N THR A 57 10.60 -14.39 -12.59
CA THR A 57 9.60 -13.97 -11.60
C THR A 57 8.85 -12.76 -12.15
N GLU A 58 7.52 -12.84 -12.13
CA GLU A 58 6.64 -11.81 -12.69
C GLU A 58 5.46 -11.54 -11.77
N ILE A 59 5.27 -10.26 -11.43
CA ILE A 59 4.19 -9.78 -10.56
C ILE A 59 3.54 -8.55 -11.21
N ILE A 60 2.21 -8.55 -11.26
CA ILE A 60 1.42 -7.37 -11.63
C ILE A 60 0.79 -6.80 -10.36
N ALA A 61 0.89 -5.49 -10.18
CA ALA A 61 0.25 -4.76 -9.11
C ALA A 61 -0.67 -3.67 -9.67
N GLY A 62 -1.85 -3.54 -9.09
CA GLY A 62 -2.85 -2.53 -9.41
C GLY A 62 -3.41 -1.89 -8.15
N ILE A 63 -3.68 -0.60 -8.21
CA ILE A 63 -4.30 0.16 -7.12
C ILE A 63 -5.62 0.73 -7.60
N ARG A 64 -6.68 0.46 -6.84
CA ARG A 64 -7.98 1.12 -6.98
C ARG A 64 -8.22 2.02 -5.78
N LEU A 65 -8.72 3.23 -6.01
CA LEU A 65 -9.12 4.13 -4.94
C LEU A 65 -10.62 4.02 -4.67
N GLU A 66 -10.98 3.79 -3.42
CA GLU A 66 -12.37 3.84 -2.94
C GLU A 66 -12.56 4.99 -1.95
N VAL A 67 -13.77 5.52 -1.84
CA VAL A 67 -14.08 6.56 -0.86
C VAL A 67 -14.56 5.90 0.42
N GLY A 68 -13.82 6.08 1.50
CA GLY A 68 -14.15 5.55 2.82
C GLY A 68 -14.54 6.65 3.79
N ASP A 69 -15.57 6.37 4.59
CA ASP A 69 -15.91 7.15 5.77
C ASP A 69 -15.08 6.67 6.96
N VAL A 70 -14.28 7.56 7.54
CA VAL A 70 -13.50 7.31 8.74
C VAL A 70 -14.20 7.94 9.93
N VAL A 71 -14.53 7.12 10.93
CA VAL A 71 -14.98 7.63 12.22
C VAL A 71 -13.73 8.05 12.99
N PRO A 72 -13.51 9.36 13.25
CA PRO A 72 -12.39 9.77 14.08
C PRO A 72 -12.52 9.12 15.45
N ARG A 73 -11.44 8.50 15.94
CA ARG A 73 -11.34 8.10 17.35
C ARG A 73 -11.43 9.38 18.17
N THR A 74 -12.62 9.71 18.65
CA THR A 74 -12.73 10.63 19.78
C THR A 74 -12.02 9.94 20.93
N SER A 75 -10.83 10.42 21.29
CA SER A 75 -10.19 10.03 22.53
C SER A 75 -11.21 10.25 23.65
N ASP A 76 -11.60 9.16 24.30
CA ASP A 76 -12.49 9.18 25.45
C ASP A 76 -11.79 9.90 26.61
N ILE A 77 -11.79 11.24 26.59
CA ILE A 77 -11.28 12.05 27.70
C ILE A 77 -12.28 12.09 28.87
N ASN A 78 -13.51 11.59 28.69
CA ASN A 78 -14.46 11.41 29.79
C ASN A 78 -14.87 9.95 29.94
N GLY A 79 -14.12 9.23 30.79
CA GLY A 79 -14.52 7.93 31.30
C GLY A 79 -15.84 8.04 32.07
N THR A 80 -16.94 7.61 31.46
CA THR A 80 -18.14 7.07 32.12
C THR A 80 -19.14 6.64 31.05
N GLY A 81 -19.13 5.35 30.69
CA GLY A 81 -20.06 4.83 29.69
C GLY A 81 -20.03 3.32 29.61
N ASN A 82 -20.81 2.68 30.46
CA ASN A 82 -21.02 1.24 30.53
C ASN A 82 -21.64 0.74 29.21
N GLY A 83 -20.85 0.15 28.32
CA GLY A 83 -21.30 -0.37 27.02
C GLY A 83 -20.68 -1.73 26.73
N LYS A 84 -21.41 -2.81 27.02
CA LYS A 84 -21.09 -4.16 26.57
C LYS A 84 -21.23 -4.24 25.04
N GLY A 85 -20.14 -3.95 24.33
CA GLY A 85 -19.97 -4.25 22.90
C GLY A 85 -18.70 -5.08 22.73
N LYS A 86 -18.83 -6.40 22.64
CA LYS A 86 -17.73 -7.29 22.23
C LYS A 86 -17.51 -7.12 20.72
N GLY A 87 -16.73 -6.11 20.35
CA GLY A 87 -16.07 -6.01 19.07
C GLY A 87 -14.60 -5.78 19.36
N ARG A 88 -13.74 -6.74 19.02
CA ARG A 88 -12.29 -6.60 19.16
C ARG A 88 -11.85 -5.56 18.12
N ALA A 89 -11.84 -4.29 18.50
CA ALA A 89 -11.33 -3.21 17.67
C ALA A 89 -9.82 -3.40 17.49
N THR A 90 -9.44 -4.11 16.44
CA THR A 90 -8.08 -4.12 15.91
C THR A 90 -7.78 -2.71 15.39
N GLY A 91 -7.30 -1.85 16.28
CA GLY A 91 -6.11 -1.01 16.10
C GLY A 91 -6.02 0.01 14.95
N GLY A 92 -6.53 -0.23 13.75
CA GLY A 92 -6.26 0.57 12.56
C GLY A 92 -7.04 1.88 12.49
N GLU A 93 -6.41 2.90 11.91
CA GLU A 93 -7.08 4.09 11.43
C GLU A 93 -7.89 3.69 10.18
N GLY A 94 -9.18 4.03 10.09
CA GLY A 94 -10.08 3.50 9.05
C GLY A 94 -9.73 3.87 7.60
N TRP A 95 -8.66 4.62 7.37
CA TRP A 95 -8.14 5.02 6.05
C TRP A 95 -6.99 4.14 5.54
N GLN A 96 -6.58 3.12 6.30
CA GLN A 96 -5.46 2.25 5.91
C GLN A 96 -5.68 1.54 4.57
N THR A 97 -4.61 1.39 3.81
CA THR A 97 -4.61 0.63 2.54
C THR A 97 -5.02 -0.81 2.78
N GLN A 98 -5.94 -1.31 1.96
CA GLN A 98 -6.30 -2.72 1.92
C GLN A 98 -5.41 -3.45 0.92
N VAL A 99 -4.88 -4.61 1.30
CA VAL A 99 -3.97 -5.40 0.47
C VAL A 99 -4.60 -6.75 0.17
N GLU A 100 -4.57 -7.14 -1.10
CA GLU A 100 -4.97 -8.45 -1.59
C GLU A 100 -3.84 -9.01 -2.45
N VAL A 101 -3.44 -10.27 -2.20
CA VAL A 101 -2.38 -10.94 -2.97
C VAL A 101 -2.93 -12.23 -3.54
N ASP A 102 -3.01 -12.33 -4.86
CA ASP A 102 -3.41 -13.54 -5.57
C ASP A 102 -2.18 -14.30 -6.08
N VAL A 103 -2.03 -15.54 -5.60
CA VAL A 103 -1.00 -16.46 -6.08
C VAL A 103 -1.63 -17.36 -7.14
N THR A 104 -1.32 -17.10 -8.42
CA THR A 104 -1.92 -17.87 -9.51
C THR A 104 -1.43 -19.33 -9.52
N PRO A 105 -2.28 -20.29 -9.95
CA PRO A 105 -1.83 -21.67 -10.18
C PRO A 105 -0.72 -21.80 -11.24
N GLN A 106 -0.58 -20.80 -12.13
CA GLN A 106 0.50 -20.76 -13.12
C GLN A 106 1.86 -20.49 -12.48
N ALA A 107 1.91 -19.69 -11.40
CA ALA A 107 3.14 -19.42 -10.67
C ALA A 107 3.67 -20.65 -9.93
N TYR A 108 2.76 -21.50 -9.42
CA TYR A 108 3.10 -22.72 -8.68
C TYR A 108 2.21 -23.91 -9.06
N PRO A 109 2.43 -24.52 -10.23
CA PRO A 109 1.59 -25.63 -10.71
C PRO A 109 1.62 -26.87 -9.80
N GLN A 110 2.70 -27.03 -9.03
CA GLN A 110 2.87 -28.13 -8.08
C GLN A 110 2.12 -27.95 -6.75
N LEU A 111 1.56 -26.78 -6.46
CA LEU A 111 0.87 -26.50 -5.20
C LEU A 111 -0.64 -26.71 -5.32
N SER A 112 -1.26 -27.20 -4.25
CA SER A 112 -2.71 -27.32 -4.16
C SER A 112 -3.35 -25.94 -3.97
N GLN A 113 -4.63 -25.79 -4.32
CA GLN A 113 -5.37 -24.53 -4.13
C GLN A 113 -5.36 -24.05 -2.66
N GLN A 114 -5.41 -24.97 -1.71
CA GLN A 114 -5.30 -24.63 -0.28
C GLN A 114 -3.93 -24.04 0.07
N ALA A 115 -2.85 -24.61 -0.46
CA ALA A 115 -1.50 -24.09 -0.24
C ALA A 115 -1.29 -22.72 -0.90
N LEU A 116 -1.88 -22.49 -2.08
CA LEU A 116 -1.87 -21.19 -2.75
C LEU A 116 -2.56 -20.13 -1.90
N SER A 117 -3.76 -20.43 -1.37
CA SER A 117 -4.50 -19.51 -0.49
C SER A 117 -3.75 -19.17 0.79
N LEU A 118 -3.07 -20.15 1.40
CA LEU A 118 -2.22 -19.88 2.57
C LEU A 118 -1.03 -18.97 2.23
N LEU A 119 -0.43 -19.16 1.05
CA LEU A 119 0.69 -18.35 0.59
C LEU A 119 0.25 -16.90 0.29
N SER A 120 -0.90 -16.74 -0.37
CA SER A 120 -1.57 -15.46 -0.55
C SER A 120 -1.74 -14.72 0.78
N ALA A 121 -2.38 -15.36 1.77
CA ALA A 121 -2.60 -14.76 3.08
C ALA A 121 -1.29 -14.41 3.82
N GLN A 122 -0.24 -15.22 3.65
CA GLN A 122 1.08 -14.92 4.21
C GLN A 122 1.70 -13.65 3.60
N TYR A 123 1.59 -13.50 2.28
CA TYR A 123 2.11 -12.33 1.57
C TYR A 123 1.27 -11.07 1.84
N GLU A 124 -0.05 -11.20 1.96
CA GLU A 124 -0.95 -10.12 2.39
C GLU A 124 -0.57 -9.60 3.77
N SER A 125 -0.39 -10.49 4.76
CA SER A 125 0.05 -10.11 6.10
C SER A 125 1.42 -9.41 6.06
N LEU A 126 2.37 -9.93 5.27
CA LEU A 126 3.69 -9.32 5.17
C LEU A 126 3.64 -7.87 4.65
N LEU A 127 2.84 -7.61 3.62
CA LEU A 127 2.66 -6.26 3.07
C LEU A 127 1.85 -5.37 4.02
N SER A 128 0.79 -5.91 4.63
CA SER A 128 -0.04 -5.17 5.59
C SER A 128 0.76 -4.72 6.82
N ASP A 129 1.66 -5.57 7.32
CA ASP A 129 2.42 -5.30 8.53
C ASP A 129 3.62 -4.37 8.30
N HIS A 130 4.23 -4.40 7.11
CA HIS A 130 5.52 -3.73 6.88
C HIS A 130 5.52 -2.69 5.74
N PHE A 131 4.59 -2.78 4.79
CA PHE A 131 4.49 -1.85 3.66
C PHE A 131 3.43 -0.77 3.91
N VAL A 132 2.20 -1.18 4.27
CA VAL A 132 1.05 -0.28 4.48
C VAL A 132 1.29 0.85 5.48
N PRO A 133 2.00 0.66 6.61
CA PRO A 133 2.27 1.76 7.55
C PRO A 133 3.09 2.91 6.97
N SER A 134 3.78 2.69 5.84
CA SER A 134 4.58 3.72 5.17
C SER A 134 3.77 4.54 4.16
N ILE A 135 2.50 4.18 3.91
CA ILE A 135 1.63 4.87 2.97
C ILE A 135 0.94 6.05 3.68
N PRO A 136 1.09 7.29 3.18
CA PRO A 136 0.45 8.44 3.80
C PRO A 136 -1.08 8.41 3.59
N PRO A 137 -1.85 9.03 4.51
CA PRO A 137 -3.30 9.16 4.33
C PRO A 137 -3.62 10.00 3.10
N LEU A 138 -4.68 9.63 2.38
CA LEU A 138 -5.17 10.34 1.20
C LEU A 138 -6.49 11.06 1.51
N PRO A 139 -6.45 12.30 2.04
CA PRO A 139 -7.64 13.00 2.51
C PRO A 139 -8.52 13.52 1.37
N ILE A 140 -9.84 13.38 1.53
CA ILE A 140 -10.85 14.07 0.70
C ILE A 140 -11.47 15.20 1.52
N LEU A 141 -12.10 14.83 2.63
CA LEU A 141 -12.70 15.73 3.60
C LEU A 141 -12.26 15.32 5.01
N PRO A 142 -11.08 15.77 5.48
CA PRO A 142 -10.66 15.48 6.85
C PRO A 142 -11.63 16.05 7.89
N PRO A 143 -11.91 15.32 8.98
CA PRO A 143 -11.43 13.98 9.34
C PRO A 143 -12.39 12.83 8.94
N THR A 144 -13.37 13.09 8.08
CA THR A 144 -14.50 12.17 7.85
C THR A 144 -14.35 11.31 6.59
N LYS A 145 -13.74 11.82 5.53
CA LYS A 145 -13.64 11.11 4.23
C LYS A 145 -12.21 11.06 3.71
N TYR A 146 -11.80 9.86 3.30
CA TYR A 146 -10.47 9.56 2.75
C TYR A 146 -10.61 8.66 1.53
N PHE A 147 -9.64 8.74 0.62
CA PHE A 147 -9.42 7.68 -0.35
C PHE A 147 -8.74 6.51 0.37
N ILE A 148 -9.34 5.33 0.25
CA ILE A 148 -8.80 4.05 0.70
C ILE A 148 -8.18 3.36 -0.52
N PRO A 149 -6.85 3.19 -0.57
CA PRO A 149 -6.22 2.41 -1.62
C PRO A 149 -6.47 0.92 -1.41
N HIS A 150 -6.94 0.25 -2.45
CA HIS A 150 -6.99 -1.20 -2.57
C HIS A 150 -5.86 -1.65 -3.48
N LEU A 151 -4.81 -2.19 -2.87
CA LEU A 151 -3.64 -2.74 -3.56
C LEU A 151 -3.88 -4.22 -3.85
N GLN A 152 -4.02 -4.56 -5.13
CA GLN A 152 -4.11 -5.93 -5.59
C GLN A 152 -2.80 -6.32 -6.28
N LEU A 153 -2.17 -7.41 -5.82
CA LEU A 153 -0.99 -7.99 -6.47
C LEU A 153 -1.30 -9.40 -6.96
N THR A 154 -0.95 -9.70 -8.19
CA THR A 154 -1.10 -11.02 -8.79
C THR A 154 0.27 -11.56 -9.19
N ILE A 155 0.66 -12.70 -8.62
CA ILE A 155 1.90 -13.39 -8.98
C ILE A 155 1.61 -14.30 -10.18
N ILE A 156 2.17 -13.96 -11.32
CA ILE A 156 1.97 -14.69 -12.60
C ILE A 156 2.98 -15.82 -12.70
N SER A 157 4.23 -15.53 -12.38
CA SER A 157 5.31 -16.51 -12.45
C SER A 157 6.23 -16.36 -11.24
N ALA A 158 6.63 -17.49 -10.67
CA ALA A 158 7.53 -17.56 -9.52
C ALA A 158 8.83 -18.33 -9.82
N SER A 159 9.16 -18.56 -11.09
CA SER A 159 10.26 -19.42 -11.52
C SER A 159 11.64 -19.01 -11.01
N SER A 160 11.83 -17.73 -10.69
CA SER A 160 13.14 -17.20 -10.34
C SER A 160 13.37 -17.05 -8.82
N GLY A 161 12.33 -17.20 -7.99
CA GLY A 161 12.40 -17.01 -6.52
C GLY A 161 12.27 -15.55 -6.08
N SER A 162 12.65 -15.26 -4.83
CA SER A 162 12.68 -13.93 -4.21
C SER A 162 11.34 -13.16 -4.27
N ILE A 163 10.23 -13.89 -4.15
CA ILE A 163 8.87 -13.34 -4.26
C ILE A 163 8.59 -12.20 -3.27
N PRO A 164 8.94 -12.30 -1.97
CA PRO A 164 8.59 -11.23 -1.03
C PRO A 164 9.26 -9.90 -1.38
N SER A 165 10.51 -9.91 -1.83
CA SER A 165 11.20 -8.67 -2.23
C SER A 165 10.56 -8.07 -3.48
N THR A 166 10.21 -8.92 -4.45
CA THR A 166 9.56 -8.51 -5.70
C THR A 166 8.16 -7.94 -5.45
N LEU A 167 7.40 -8.49 -4.50
CA LEU A 167 6.11 -7.96 -4.08
C LEU A 167 6.22 -6.53 -3.55
N PHE A 168 7.24 -6.23 -2.73
CA PHE A 168 7.49 -4.87 -2.23
C PHE A 168 7.85 -3.92 -3.36
N ILE A 169 8.66 -4.37 -4.32
CA ILE A 169 9.02 -3.57 -5.50
C ILE A 169 7.77 -3.29 -6.35
N ALA A 170 6.92 -4.28 -6.57
CA ALA A 170 5.67 -4.14 -7.32
C ALA A 170 4.67 -3.21 -6.62
N ALA A 171 4.48 -3.36 -5.31
CA ALA A 171 3.67 -2.45 -4.50
C ALA A 171 4.20 -1.02 -4.58
N ARG A 172 5.51 -0.81 -4.37
CA ARG A 172 6.15 0.50 -4.50
C ARG A 172 5.96 1.09 -5.90
N ALA A 173 6.13 0.30 -6.96
CA ALA A 173 5.97 0.75 -8.33
C ALA A 173 4.52 1.17 -8.61
N ALA A 174 3.53 0.38 -8.20
CA ALA A 174 2.12 0.73 -8.38
C ALA A 174 1.75 2.03 -7.64
N PHE A 175 2.26 2.23 -6.41
CA PHE A 175 2.07 3.49 -5.67
C PHE A 175 2.82 4.67 -6.30
N SER A 176 3.92 4.43 -7.02
CA SER A 176 4.66 5.48 -7.72
C SER A 176 3.93 6.00 -8.96
N ASP A 177 3.12 5.16 -9.61
CA ASP A 177 2.23 5.50 -10.73
C ASP A 177 0.82 5.94 -10.26
N LEU A 178 0.55 5.97 -8.96
CA LEU A 178 -0.77 6.28 -8.42
C LEU A 178 -1.23 7.69 -8.81
N LYS A 179 -2.34 7.75 -9.55
CA LYS A 179 -3.04 8.98 -9.94
C LYS A 179 -4.25 9.19 -9.04
N ILE A 180 -4.15 10.18 -8.17
CA ILE A 180 -5.14 10.55 -7.18
C ILE A 180 -6.01 11.68 -7.75
N PRO A 181 -7.35 11.51 -7.84
CA PRO A 181 -8.23 12.57 -8.29
C PRO A 181 -8.22 13.77 -7.33
N LYS A 182 -8.09 14.98 -7.86
CA LYS A 182 -8.28 16.22 -7.10
C LYS A 182 -9.74 16.36 -6.71
N THR A 183 -9.99 16.71 -5.46
CA THR A 183 -11.34 16.92 -4.92
C THR A 183 -11.52 18.37 -4.48
N LYS A 184 -12.70 18.95 -4.76
CA LYS A 184 -13.12 20.27 -4.28
C LYS A 184 -14.29 20.11 -3.31
N ARG A 185 -14.33 20.96 -2.28
CA ARG A 185 -15.47 21.02 -1.36
C ARG A 185 -16.57 21.86 -1.97
N ILE A 186 -17.77 21.31 -2.07
CA ILE A 186 -18.97 22.03 -2.47
C ILE A 186 -19.67 22.46 -1.19
N GLY A 187 -19.44 23.72 -0.79
CA GLY A 187 -20.25 24.35 0.25
C GLY A 187 -21.46 25.01 -0.38
N TRP A 188 -22.67 24.68 0.07
CA TRP A 188 -23.82 25.53 -0.20
C TRP A 188 -23.67 26.80 0.64
N GLU A 189 -23.21 27.87 0.01
CA GLU A 189 -23.30 29.22 0.59
C GLU A 189 -24.76 29.65 0.52
N GLY A 190 -25.55 29.17 1.47
CA GLY A 190 -26.89 29.70 1.68
C GLY A 190 -26.72 31.16 2.03
N ALA A 191 -27.08 32.05 1.11
CA ALA A 191 -27.11 33.48 1.34
C ALA A 191 -27.93 33.74 2.61
N THR A 192 -27.24 33.90 3.74
CA THR A 192 -27.82 34.49 4.93
C THR A 192 -27.99 35.96 4.59
N LYS A 193 -29.12 36.31 3.94
CA LYS A 193 -29.66 37.65 4.05
C LYS A 193 -29.86 37.88 5.55
N GLY A 194 -28.90 38.54 6.17
CA GLY A 194 -28.97 39.00 7.54
C GLY A 194 -30.18 39.90 7.65
N HIS A 195 -31.26 39.36 8.22
CA HIS A 195 -32.42 40.14 8.62
C HIS A 195 -32.02 40.87 9.90
N ASN A 196 -31.26 41.96 9.77
CA ASN A 196 -31.22 42.97 10.80
C ASN A 196 -32.58 43.66 10.73
N GLY A 197 -33.40 43.37 11.74
CA GLY A 197 -34.70 44.00 11.86
C GLY A 197 -34.52 45.49 12.10
N ASP A 198 -35.17 46.29 11.27
CA ASP A 198 -35.85 47.48 11.75
C ASP A 198 -37.28 47.45 11.19
N ARG A 199 -38.23 47.53 12.11
CA ARG A 199 -39.63 47.72 11.82
C ARG A 199 -39.80 49.11 11.24
N GLU A 200 -40.48 49.22 10.12
CA GLU A 200 -41.44 50.32 9.91
C GLU A 200 -42.55 49.84 8.96
N THR A 201 -43.76 50.18 9.36
CA THR A 201 -45.06 49.90 8.76
C THR A 201 -45.24 50.64 7.44
N ASP A 202 -45.72 49.98 6.37
CA ASP A 202 -46.79 50.53 5.53
C ASP A 202 -47.39 49.48 4.56
N ASP A 203 -48.55 49.87 4.04
CA ASP A 203 -49.68 49.15 3.47
C ASP A 203 -49.53 48.58 2.03
N GLY A 204 -50.42 47.63 1.71
CA GLY A 204 -51.00 47.42 0.38
C GLY A 204 -50.18 46.77 -0.74
N GLY A 205 -50.50 45.52 -1.09
CA GLY A 205 -50.19 44.97 -2.42
C GLY A 205 -50.01 43.44 -2.43
N MET A 206 -51.07 42.71 -2.77
CA MET A 206 -50.99 41.31 -3.16
C MET A 206 -50.37 41.22 -4.56
N ASP A 207 -49.24 40.53 -4.70
CA ASP A 207 -48.89 39.78 -5.91
C ASP A 207 -48.00 38.59 -5.52
N MET A 208 -48.55 37.39 -5.68
CA MET A 208 -47.86 36.11 -5.52
C MET A 208 -47.02 35.84 -6.76
N GLU A 209 -45.70 36.00 -6.69
CA GLU A 209 -44.78 35.31 -7.59
C GLU A 209 -44.39 33.96 -6.99
N GLU A 210 -44.86 32.91 -7.66
CA GLU A 210 -44.59 31.51 -7.39
C GLU A 210 -43.13 31.20 -7.78
N SER A 211 -42.20 31.43 -6.85
CA SER A 211 -40.83 30.95 -6.99
C SER A 211 -40.76 29.50 -6.49
N ASP A 212 -40.69 28.58 -7.44
CA ASP A 212 -40.49 27.14 -7.31
C ASP A 212 -39.57 26.74 -6.13
N LEU A 213 -40.19 26.37 -5.00
CA LEU A 213 -39.55 25.59 -3.94
C LEU A 213 -39.54 24.11 -4.33
N SER A 214 -38.81 23.80 -5.40
CA SER A 214 -38.46 22.43 -5.78
C SER A 214 -37.25 21.98 -4.97
N GLY A 215 -37.50 21.23 -3.89
CA GLY A 215 -36.44 20.67 -3.05
C GLY A 215 -36.99 19.88 -1.87
N ILE A 216 -37.54 18.70 -2.14
CA ILE A 216 -38.25 17.76 -1.25
C ILE A 216 -37.52 17.34 0.06
N LYS A 217 -36.34 17.87 0.41
CA LYS A 217 -35.58 17.43 1.61
C LYS A 217 -35.52 18.39 2.80
N ALA A 218 -36.09 19.59 2.73
CA ALA A 218 -36.21 20.45 3.92
C ALA A 218 -37.30 19.99 4.91
N ALA A 219 -38.23 19.11 4.48
CA ALA A 219 -39.41 18.75 5.25
C ALA A 219 -39.29 17.45 6.09
N VAL A 220 -38.25 16.63 5.93
CA VAL A 220 -38.15 15.31 6.61
C VAL A 220 -37.11 15.29 7.74
N ARG A 221 -37.05 16.36 8.54
CA ARG A 221 -36.56 16.26 9.93
C ARG A 221 -37.17 17.32 10.86
N GLY A 222 -38.46 17.53 10.73
CA GLY A 222 -39.29 18.26 11.69
C GLY A 222 -40.31 17.34 12.37
N GLY A 223 -39.90 16.14 12.77
CA GLY A 223 -40.76 15.22 13.51
C GLY A 223 -41.28 15.87 14.79
N ARG A 224 -42.60 16.06 14.87
CA ARG A 224 -43.45 16.40 16.03
C ARG A 224 -42.72 16.61 17.37
N LYS A 225 -42.75 17.87 17.82
CA LYS A 225 -42.43 18.35 19.18
C LYS A 225 -43.22 17.58 20.26
N GLY A 226 -42.53 16.93 21.18
CA GLY A 226 -42.99 16.76 22.57
C GLY A 226 -42.33 17.81 23.47
N PRO A 227 -42.99 18.28 24.54
CA PRO A 227 -42.44 19.32 25.41
C PRO A 227 -41.34 18.73 26.31
N GLY A 228 -40.07 19.08 26.04
CA GLY A 228 -38.94 18.74 26.94
C GLY A 228 -37.60 18.35 26.28
N GLY A 229 -37.50 18.30 24.94
CA GLY A 229 -36.28 17.86 24.26
C GLY A 229 -35.28 18.99 23.96
N LYS A 230 -34.05 18.90 24.50
CA LYS A 230 -32.92 19.79 24.20
C LYS A 230 -32.66 19.86 22.68
N SER A 231 -32.44 21.07 22.18
CA SER A 231 -32.10 21.37 20.78
C SER A 231 -30.88 20.58 20.30
N GLY A 232 -31.10 19.53 19.51
CA GLY A 232 -30.04 19.00 18.65
C GLY A 232 -29.75 20.05 17.58
N ARG A 233 -28.58 20.69 17.62
CA ARG A 233 -28.10 21.56 16.55
C ARG A 233 -28.24 20.82 15.22
N ALA A 234 -28.97 21.40 14.28
CA ALA A 234 -28.91 21.00 12.88
C ALA A 234 -27.43 21.03 12.45
N ARG A 235 -26.91 19.90 11.97
CA ARG A 235 -25.59 19.86 11.33
C ARG A 235 -25.70 20.75 10.10
N VAL A 236 -25.05 21.90 10.15
CA VAL A 236 -24.89 22.83 9.02
C VAL A 236 -24.26 22.04 7.88
N GLY A 237 -24.91 22.07 6.71
CA GLY A 237 -24.47 21.38 5.51
C GLY A 237 -23.12 21.93 5.04
N GLY A 238 -22.12 21.04 4.99
CA GLY A 238 -20.78 21.32 4.52
C GLY A 238 -19.96 20.05 4.25
N ASP A 239 -20.64 18.93 4.01
CA ASP A 239 -20.03 17.60 3.84
C ASP A 239 -20.04 17.12 2.36
N GLU A 240 -20.42 17.99 1.43
CA GLU A 240 -20.47 17.67 0.00
C GLU A 240 -19.13 18.00 -0.66
N TRP A 241 -18.58 17.04 -1.40
CA TRP A 241 -17.32 17.15 -2.14
C TRP A 241 -17.54 16.55 -3.53
N ASP A 242 -16.78 17.03 -4.51
CA ASP A 242 -16.83 16.54 -5.88
C ASP A 242 -15.42 16.54 -6.49
N LEU A 243 -15.26 15.83 -7.60
CA LEU A 243 -14.02 15.81 -8.38
C LEU A 243 -13.82 17.17 -9.05
N ASP A 244 -12.57 17.64 -9.12
CA ASP A 244 -12.25 18.85 -9.87
C ASP A 244 -12.39 18.58 -11.38
N PRO A 245 -13.32 19.21 -12.10
CA PRO A 245 -13.53 18.97 -13.54
C PRO A 245 -12.42 19.56 -14.43
N SER A 246 -11.46 20.28 -13.85
CA SER A 246 -10.31 20.83 -14.60
C SER A 246 -9.45 19.68 -15.12
N GLY A 247 -9.21 19.60 -16.44
CA GLY A 247 -8.58 18.46 -17.14
C GLY A 247 -7.15 18.08 -16.72
N ASP A 248 -6.55 18.77 -15.74
CA ASP A 248 -5.26 18.49 -15.11
C ASP A 248 -5.43 17.94 -13.67
N GLY A 249 -6.58 17.30 -13.43
CA GLY A 249 -7.15 16.94 -12.13
C GLY A 249 -6.55 15.72 -11.42
N LEU A 250 -5.36 15.27 -11.80
CA LEU A 250 -4.70 14.11 -11.19
C LEU A 250 -3.44 14.55 -10.45
N GLU A 251 -3.32 14.16 -9.19
CA GLU A 251 -2.12 14.32 -8.39
C GLU A 251 -1.39 12.99 -8.28
N VAL A 252 -0.06 13.03 -8.31
CA VAL A 252 0.76 11.88 -7.96
C VAL A 252 0.95 11.80 -6.46
N LEU A 253 1.18 10.59 -5.94
CA LEU A 253 1.51 10.41 -4.53
C LEU A 253 2.75 11.25 -4.15
N GLN A 254 2.61 12.10 -3.13
CA GLN A 254 3.72 12.86 -2.57
C GLN A 254 4.73 11.93 -1.92
N GLU A 255 6.02 12.28 -2.02
CA GLU A 255 7.12 11.53 -1.41
C GLU A 255 7.21 10.06 -1.85
N ARG A 256 6.81 9.75 -3.09
CA ARG A 256 6.86 8.40 -3.68
C ARG A 256 8.27 7.80 -3.72
N GLU A 257 9.31 8.64 -3.68
CA GLU A 257 10.71 8.22 -3.52
C GLU A 257 11.06 7.63 -2.13
N LYS A 258 10.22 7.85 -1.11
CA LYS A 258 10.40 7.36 0.26
C LYS A 258 9.73 6.01 0.53
N LEU A 259 8.98 5.48 -0.44
CA LEU A 259 8.26 4.22 -0.32
C LEU A 259 9.22 3.06 0.03
N PRO A 260 8.78 2.12 0.88
CA PRO A 260 9.67 1.12 1.46
C PRO A 260 10.14 0.08 0.44
N VAL A 261 11.31 -0.49 0.72
CA VAL A 261 11.86 -1.66 0.02
C VAL A 261 12.18 -2.77 1.02
N LEU A 262 11.97 -4.02 0.59
CA LEU A 262 12.31 -5.20 1.37
C LEU A 262 13.61 -5.81 0.86
N ILE A 263 14.62 -5.86 1.73
CA ILE A 263 15.87 -6.58 1.49
C ILE A 263 15.84 -7.90 2.25
N ILE A 264 16.11 -8.99 1.56
CA ILE A 264 16.18 -10.34 2.14
C ILE A 264 17.64 -10.78 2.12
N LEU A 265 18.20 -10.99 3.30
CA LEU A 265 19.54 -11.56 3.47
C LEU A 265 19.40 -13.05 3.71
N ASN A 266 19.75 -13.87 2.72
CA ASN A 266 19.73 -15.32 2.84
C ASN A 266 21.00 -15.76 3.56
N LEU A 267 20.84 -16.44 4.70
CA LEU A 267 21.95 -16.82 5.55
C LEU A 267 22.46 -18.20 5.13
N ILE A 268 23.78 -18.31 4.98
CA ILE A 268 24.41 -19.57 4.60
C ILE A 268 24.62 -20.39 5.87
N PRO A 269 24.12 -21.64 5.94
CA PRO A 269 24.35 -22.52 7.08
C PRO A 269 25.84 -22.68 7.38
N SER A 270 26.22 -22.66 8.66
CA SER A 270 27.61 -22.83 9.13
C SER A 270 28.60 -21.76 8.66
N SER A 271 28.14 -20.68 8.01
CA SER A 271 28.97 -19.56 7.55
C SER A 271 28.47 -18.22 8.09
N ASN A 272 29.37 -17.24 8.13
CA ASN A 272 29.02 -15.85 8.45
C ASN A 272 28.59 -15.05 7.22
N ALA A 273 28.76 -15.60 6.02
CA ALA A 273 28.34 -14.98 4.77
C ALA A 273 26.82 -15.03 4.58
N PHE A 274 26.33 -14.12 3.74
CA PHE A 274 24.94 -14.06 3.30
C PHE A 274 24.93 -13.77 1.79
N PHE A 275 23.79 -14.02 1.15
CA PHE A 275 23.60 -13.72 -0.26
C PHE A 275 22.23 -13.10 -0.52
N LEU A 276 22.15 -12.38 -1.64
CA LEU A 276 20.96 -11.65 -2.07
C LEU A 276 20.30 -12.37 -3.23
N ASP A 277 18.99 -12.14 -3.36
CA ASP A 277 18.22 -12.54 -4.54
C ASP A 277 18.42 -14.02 -4.88
N ALA A 278 18.01 -14.85 -3.93
CA ALA A 278 18.13 -16.30 -4.00
C ALA A 278 17.27 -16.87 -5.13
N THR A 279 17.83 -17.83 -5.84
CA THR A 279 17.08 -18.69 -6.75
C THR A 279 16.22 -19.67 -5.96
N LEU A 280 15.22 -20.28 -6.58
CA LEU A 280 14.36 -21.28 -5.93
C LEU A 280 15.14 -22.43 -5.28
N ALA A 281 16.23 -22.87 -5.91
CA ALA A 281 17.09 -23.91 -5.37
C ALA A 281 17.88 -23.42 -4.15
N GLU A 282 18.38 -22.18 -4.19
CA GLU A 282 19.08 -21.60 -3.04
C GLU A 282 18.15 -21.33 -1.86
N GLU A 283 16.92 -20.86 -2.12
CA GLU A 283 15.86 -20.69 -1.09
C GLU A 283 15.48 -22.02 -0.45
N ALA A 284 15.38 -23.09 -1.24
CA ALA A 284 15.09 -24.43 -0.74
C ALA A 284 16.27 -25.03 0.05
N ALA A 285 17.51 -24.69 -0.31
CA ALA A 285 18.70 -25.17 0.38
C ALA A 285 18.98 -24.42 1.69
N CYS A 286 18.80 -23.10 1.69
CA CYS A 286 19.04 -22.18 2.81
C CYS A 286 17.71 -21.63 3.33
N SER A 287 17.17 -22.26 4.38
CA SER A 287 15.90 -21.87 4.99
C SER A 287 15.94 -20.54 5.73
N ASP A 288 17.09 -20.20 6.31
CA ASP A 288 17.23 -19.07 7.24
C ASP A 288 17.45 -17.75 6.49
N ARG A 289 16.55 -16.80 6.71
CA ARG A 289 16.45 -15.55 5.96
C ARG A 289 16.08 -14.41 6.89
N LEU A 290 16.83 -13.32 6.77
CA LEU A 290 16.55 -12.08 7.50
C LEU A 290 15.90 -11.07 6.55
N HIS A 291 14.64 -10.72 6.84
CA HIS A 291 13.84 -9.75 6.12
C HIS A 291 14.02 -8.39 6.78
N LEU A 292 14.52 -7.42 6.03
CA LEU A 292 14.75 -6.05 6.48
C LEU A 292 13.95 -5.10 5.59
N CYS A 293 12.90 -4.50 6.15
CA CYS A 293 12.12 -3.47 5.48
C CYS A 293 12.69 -2.11 5.85
N PHE A 294 13.13 -1.37 4.84
CA PHE A 294 13.63 0.00 4.98
C PHE A 294 12.66 0.95 4.30
N ALA A 295 12.32 2.05 4.96
CA ALA A 295 11.68 3.19 4.31
C ALA A 295 12.56 4.43 4.38
N ASN A 296 12.08 5.48 3.71
CA ASN A 296 12.73 6.77 3.57
C ASN A 296 13.95 6.74 2.63
N PHE A 297 14.22 7.87 1.97
CA PHE A 297 15.20 7.99 0.88
C PHE A 297 16.60 7.48 1.26
N ASN A 298 17.00 7.62 2.54
CA ASN A 298 18.30 7.17 3.03
C ASN A 298 18.29 5.77 3.69
N ALA A 299 17.18 5.04 3.68
CA ALA A 299 17.03 3.76 4.41
C ALA A 299 17.49 3.85 5.89
N GLU A 300 17.40 5.04 6.51
CA GLU A 300 17.88 5.28 7.88
C GLU A 300 16.96 4.65 8.93
N THR A 301 15.70 4.45 8.58
CA THR A 301 14.67 3.89 9.44
C THR A 301 14.30 2.49 8.97
N ILE A 302 14.49 1.51 9.85
CA ILE A 302 13.98 0.16 9.65
C ILE A 302 12.50 0.17 10.03
N CYS A 303 11.64 -0.08 9.05
CA CYS A 303 10.19 -0.17 9.26
C CYS A 303 9.78 -1.53 9.83
N GLY A 304 10.56 -2.56 9.54
CA GLY A 304 10.30 -3.91 10.02
C GLY A 304 11.51 -4.80 9.88
N MET A 305 11.66 -5.70 10.84
CA MET A 305 12.63 -6.79 10.78
C MET A 305 11.90 -8.09 11.10
N ARG A 306 12.06 -9.09 10.24
CA ARG A 306 11.48 -10.42 10.43
C ARG A 306 12.55 -11.47 10.16
N MET A 307 12.61 -12.48 11.02
CA MET A 307 13.41 -13.66 10.79
C MET A 307 12.50 -14.77 10.28
N GLU A 308 12.91 -15.44 9.20
CA GLU A 308 12.32 -16.67 8.70
C GLU A 308 13.38 -17.77 8.80
N GLY A 309 13.01 -18.95 9.26
CA GLY A 309 13.95 -20.05 9.47
C GLY A 309 13.84 -20.69 10.85
N GLU A 310 14.53 -21.82 10.99
CA GLU A 310 14.56 -22.59 12.25
C GLU A 310 15.74 -22.17 13.13
N SER A 311 16.81 -21.64 12.52
CA SER A 311 18.00 -21.22 13.26
C SER A 311 17.88 -19.78 13.75
N GLY A 312 18.38 -19.53 14.96
CA GLY A 312 18.50 -18.19 15.51
C GLY A 312 19.75 -17.46 15.00
N ILE A 313 19.67 -16.14 14.85
CA ILE A 313 20.85 -15.31 14.58
C ILE A 313 21.50 -14.90 15.92
N PRO A 314 22.81 -15.10 16.11
CA PRO A 314 23.53 -14.55 17.25
C PRO A 314 23.39 -13.01 17.29
N THR A 315 23.09 -12.43 18.45
CA THR A 315 22.83 -10.98 18.60
C THR A 315 23.95 -10.10 18.05
N GLY A 316 25.22 -10.55 18.16
CA GLY A 316 26.37 -9.84 17.62
C GLY A 316 26.40 -9.73 16.08
N ARG A 317 25.73 -10.63 15.36
CA ARG A 317 25.65 -10.61 13.88
C ARG A 317 24.53 -9.72 13.35
N ILE A 318 23.50 -9.43 14.15
CA ILE A 318 22.32 -8.67 13.70
C ILE A 318 22.70 -7.25 13.27
N LYS A 319 23.49 -6.54 14.08
CA LYS A 319 23.89 -5.15 13.76
C LYS A 319 24.70 -5.03 12.46
N PRO A 320 25.76 -5.83 12.23
CA PRO A 320 26.47 -5.83 10.95
C PRO A 320 25.55 -6.14 9.76
N LEU A 321 24.65 -7.12 9.89
CA LEU A 321 23.70 -7.47 8.81
C LEU A 321 22.75 -6.32 8.49
N ILE A 322 22.28 -5.59 9.50
CA ILE A 322 21.44 -4.40 9.32
C ILE A 322 22.18 -3.30 8.56
N VAL A 323 23.43 -3.00 8.94
CA VAL A 323 24.24 -1.97 8.28
C VAL A 323 24.44 -2.31 6.81
N GLU A 324 24.71 -3.59 6.53
CA GLU A 324 24.92 -4.03 5.16
C GLU A 324 23.63 -4.08 4.35
N GLY A 325 22.53 -4.50 4.98
CA GLY A 325 21.18 -4.39 4.42
C GLY A 325 20.81 -2.95 4.08
N GLN A 326 21.17 -1.98 4.93
CA GLN A 326 20.95 -0.56 4.68
C GLN A 326 21.75 -0.07 3.47
N ARG A 327 23.02 -0.47 3.33
CA ARG A 327 23.85 -0.11 2.16
C ARG A 327 23.22 -0.62 0.86
N ILE A 328 22.75 -1.86 0.85
CA ILE A 328 22.10 -2.48 -0.30
C ILE A 328 20.75 -1.82 -0.59
N ALA A 329 19.96 -1.53 0.45
CA ALA A 329 18.68 -0.84 0.31
C ALA A 329 18.84 0.53 -0.35
N LYS A 330 19.84 1.32 0.06
CA LYS A 330 20.15 2.62 -0.58
C LYS A 330 20.41 2.49 -2.08
N GLN A 331 21.23 1.51 -2.48
CA GLN A 331 21.54 1.26 -3.88
C GLN A 331 20.29 0.84 -4.69
N LEU A 332 19.48 -0.04 -4.12
CA LEU A 332 18.23 -0.47 -4.74
C LEU A 332 17.24 0.69 -4.86
N MET A 333 17.03 1.47 -3.80
CA MET A 333 16.13 2.61 -3.82
C MET A 333 16.55 3.66 -4.84
N GLN A 334 17.85 3.94 -4.95
CA GLN A 334 18.37 4.86 -5.98
C GLN A 334 18.03 4.36 -7.39
N SER A 335 18.35 3.11 -7.70
CA SER A 335 18.03 2.50 -9.00
C SER A 335 16.52 2.50 -9.30
N LEU A 336 15.69 2.21 -8.30
CA LEU A 336 14.24 2.22 -8.44
C LEU A 336 13.63 3.63 -8.49
N ASN A 337 14.30 4.65 -7.95
CA ASN A 337 13.88 6.05 -8.02
C ASN A 337 14.16 6.62 -9.42
N GLU A 338 15.26 6.22 -10.06
CA GLU A 338 15.59 6.59 -11.44
C GLU A 338 14.55 6.09 -12.46
N GLN A 339 13.85 5.00 -12.14
CA GLN A 339 12.80 4.41 -12.98
C GLN A 339 11.40 5.00 -12.74
N ILE A 340 11.21 5.91 -11.78
CA ILE A 340 9.88 6.46 -11.46
C ILE A 340 9.36 7.26 -12.67
N PRO A 341 8.07 7.09 -13.06
CA PRO A 341 7.48 7.88 -14.12
C PRO A 341 7.47 9.36 -13.73
N THR A 342 8.24 10.17 -14.45
CA THR A 342 8.11 11.63 -14.43
C THR A 342 6.82 11.96 -15.19
N GLY A 343 5.89 12.66 -14.54
CA GLY A 343 4.48 12.78 -14.94
C GLY A 343 4.18 13.48 -16.29
N ALA A 344 5.11 13.52 -17.24
CA ALA A 344 4.93 14.11 -18.55
C ALA A 344 5.88 13.49 -19.60
N SER A 345 5.75 12.21 -19.89
CA SER A 345 6.25 11.52 -21.10
C SER A 345 5.70 10.10 -21.04
N GLY A 346 4.63 9.77 -21.75
CA GLY A 346 4.70 9.55 -23.18
C GLY A 346 4.60 8.05 -23.40
N ILE A 347 3.63 7.65 -24.22
CA ILE A 347 3.51 6.31 -24.77
C ILE A 347 4.85 5.98 -25.45
N THR A 348 5.78 5.33 -24.74
CA THR A 348 6.89 4.65 -25.41
C THR A 348 6.36 3.30 -25.86
N ALA A 349 5.91 3.33 -27.11
CA ALA A 349 5.57 2.20 -27.92
C ALA A 349 6.50 1.02 -27.69
N ALA A 350 5.89 -0.16 -27.68
CA ALA A 350 6.53 -1.40 -28.05
C ALA A 350 7.39 -1.19 -29.30
N ALA A 351 8.70 -1.24 -29.11
CA ALA A 351 9.67 -1.43 -30.18
C ALA A 351 10.95 -1.98 -29.55
N HIS A 352 11.09 -3.31 -29.50
CA HIS A 352 12.23 -3.94 -30.15
C HIS A 352 11.93 -5.42 -30.41
N ARG A 353 12.25 -5.78 -31.66
CA ARG A 353 12.20 -7.11 -32.27
C ARG A 353 13.15 -8.10 -31.60
#